data_AF-A0AAD9SST5-F1
#
_entry.id   AF-A0AAD9SST5-F1
#
_cell.length_a   1.000
_cell.length_b   1.000
_cell.length_c   1.000
_cell.angle_alpha   90.00
_cell.angle_beta   90.00
_cell.angle_gamma   90.00
#
_symmetry.space_group_name_H-M   'P 1'
#
loop_
_entity.id
_entity.type
_entity.pdbx_description
1 polymer ?
#
loop_
_entity_poly.entity_id
_entity_poly.type
_entity_poly.pdbx_seq_one_letter_code
_entity_poly.pdbx_strand_id
1 'polypeptide(L)'
;METPPVTESVVLDNPAGKLLCLTILGYRKPGMTEGEYRHHMTKISAPMTQDLMVKYGIVRWTQVHNQSSTRALMSEIVDPQMVNTADFDCFSQVVFKDIEDYKSFKKDPYYKKHLYGDHVHFADTQRSQRMTIGWIEQFIDEGKIVDGFPQTVQKKRRCSENSVHENPEPAEDCPLESESKRRRASEDYASFVFQFPSILRHGVQTRCSCRSKDHCSDCRVFSIRYAMVLPNLTYYNKVLICSPGCMMSISAVAVPVFLDTTPEPALLFQQWARTYHYGHQILPAISVATCSLYAYLAMKRRAAQKSWLTYAYAAIVTVIMVPFTWIVMVPTNNLLFRLMAESKTQPLISSLQGGRELVIKWSLMHATRSLTPLAGAIIGATATT
;
A
#
# COMPACT_ATOMS: atom_id res chain seq x y z
N MET A 1 24.52 18.39 -27.86
CA MET A 1 23.12 18.02 -28.13
C MET A 1 23.14 16.54 -28.45
N GLU A 2 23.21 15.71 -27.40
CA GLU A 2 23.30 14.26 -27.55
C GLU A 2 21.91 13.69 -27.82
N THR A 3 21.79 12.95 -28.91
CA THR A 3 20.61 12.16 -29.27
C THR A 3 20.32 11.14 -28.18
N PRO A 4 19.07 11.01 -27.70
CA PRO A 4 18.71 10.00 -26.71
C PRO A 4 18.94 8.59 -27.28
N PRO A 5 19.28 7.60 -26.44
CA PRO A 5 19.55 6.25 -26.90
C PRO A 5 18.28 5.63 -27.49
N VAL A 6 18.42 5.06 -28.68
CA VAL A 6 17.39 4.26 -29.34
C VAL A 6 17.03 3.12 -28.39
N THR A 7 15.80 3.12 -27.89
CA THR A 7 15.27 2.05 -27.07
C THR A 7 15.22 0.79 -27.93
N GLU A 8 16.08 -0.19 -27.65
CA GLU A 8 15.98 -1.53 -28.24
C GLU A 8 14.53 -2.01 -28.06
N SER A 9 13.86 -2.31 -29.17
CA SER A 9 12.54 -2.92 -29.15
C SER A 9 12.66 -4.28 -28.48
N VAL A 10 12.22 -4.37 -27.23
CA VAL A 10 12.08 -5.66 -26.53
C VAL A 10 11.18 -6.54 -27.39
N VAL A 11 11.78 -7.54 -28.04
CA VAL A 11 11.04 -8.58 -28.75
C VAL A 11 10.35 -9.39 -27.67
N LEU A 12 9.05 -9.16 -27.49
CA LEU A 12 8.25 -9.96 -26.59
C LEU A 12 8.11 -11.34 -27.24
N ASP A 13 8.71 -12.36 -26.65
CA ASP A 13 8.35 -13.75 -26.93
C ASP A 13 6.85 -13.88 -26.63
N ASN A 14 6.02 -13.85 -27.66
CA ASN A 14 4.59 -14.09 -27.53
C ASN A 14 4.37 -15.60 -27.61
N PRO A 15 4.21 -16.32 -26.47
CA PRO A 15 3.89 -17.74 -26.51
C PRO A 15 2.62 -17.92 -27.36
N ALA A 16 2.72 -18.79 -28.36
CA ALA A 16 1.70 -18.94 -29.39
C ALA A 16 0.30 -19.09 -28.78
N GLY A 17 -0.60 -18.16 -29.12
CA GLY A 17 -2.00 -18.19 -28.71
C GLY A 17 -2.37 -17.44 -27.43
N LYS A 18 -1.42 -16.80 -26.73
CA LYS A 18 -1.76 -15.96 -25.57
C LYS A 18 -2.16 -14.54 -25.96
N LEU A 19 -3.06 -13.95 -25.17
CA LEU A 19 -3.52 -12.57 -25.31
C LEU A 19 -2.97 -11.69 -24.20
N LEU A 20 -2.65 -10.45 -24.54
CA LEU A 20 -2.23 -9.42 -23.60
C LEU A 20 -3.46 -8.71 -23.01
N CYS A 21 -3.40 -8.40 -21.72
CA CYS A 21 -4.37 -7.57 -21.01
C CYS A 21 -3.70 -6.35 -20.43
N LEU A 22 -4.04 -5.18 -20.94
CA LEU A 22 -3.76 -3.92 -20.27
C LEU A 22 -4.83 -3.69 -19.20
N THR A 23 -4.43 -3.59 -17.93
CA THR A 23 -5.31 -3.22 -16.82
C THR A 23 -4.97 -1.83 -16.34
N ILE A 24 -5.97 -0.95 -16.29
CA ILE A 24 -5.88 0.44 -15.85
C ILE A 24 -6.68 0.59 -14.57
N LEU A 25 -6.03 1.07 -13.51
CA LEU A 25 -6.65 1.27 -12.19
C LEU A 25 -7.05 2.74 -12.05
N GLY A 26 -8.34 3.00 -12.19
CA GLY A 26 -8.91 4.35 -12.23
C GLY A 26 -9.44 4.82 -10.88
N TYR A 27 -9.18 6.09 -10.57
CA TYR A 27 -9.85 6.85 -9.54
C TYR A 27 -10.69 7.95 -10.16
N ARG A 28 -11.88 8.17 -9.62
CA ARG A 28 -12.73 9.29 -10.04
C ARG A 28 -12.14 10.62 -9.58
N LYS A 29 -12.44 11.66 -10.34
CA LYS A 29 -12.03 13.03 -10.02
C LYS A 29 -12.57 13.47 -8.65
N PRO A 30 -11.78 14.20 -7.84
CA PRO A 30 -12.27 14.76 -6.58
C PRO A 30 -13.50 15.64 -6.79
N GLY A 31 -14.54 15.42 -5.99
CA GLY A 31 -15.82 16.14 -6.09
C GLY A 31 -16.82 15.55 -7.09
N MET A 32 -16.46 14.51 -7.84
CA MET A 32 -17.37 13.79 -8.74
C MET A 32 -18.08 12.64 -8.02
N THR A 33 -19.38 12.49 -8.24
CA THR A 33 -20.15 11.35 -7.71
C THR A 33 -19.84 10.05 -8.46
N GLU A 34 -20.10 8.89 -7.83
CA GLU A 34 -19.92 7.59 -8.48
C GLU A 34 -20.83 7.43 -9.70
N GLY A 35 -22.04 8.01 -9.65
CA GLY A 35 -23.01 7.99 -10.74
C GLY A 35 -22.55 8.79 -11.95
N GLU A 36 -22.07 10.03 -11.74
CA GLU A 36 -21.52 10.88 -12.80
C GLU A 36 -20.29 10.25 -13.45
N TYR A 37 -19.39 9.70 -12.64
CA TYR A 37 -18.20 9.00 -13.12
C TYR A 37 -18.55 7.82 -14.03
N ARG A 38 -19.45 6.94 -13.57
CA ARG A 38 -19.95 5.81 -14.37
C ARG A 38 -20.67 6.27 -15.64
N HIS A 39 -21.49 7.31 -15.55
CA HIS A 39 -22.19 7.86 -16.70
C HIS A 39 -21.20 8.34 -17.76
N HIS A 40 -20.20 9.14 -17.38
CA HIS A 40 -19.19 9.64 -18.32
C HIS A 40 -18.47 8.48 -19.01
N MET A 41 -17.97 7.50 -18.24
CA MET A 41 -17.21 6.38 -18.82
C MET A 41 -18.05 5.51 -19.76
N THR A 42 -19.31 5.24 -19.42
CA THR A 42 -20.16 4.29 -20.17
C THR A 42 -20.98 4.94 -21.28
N LYS A 43 -21.33 6.22 -21.16
CA LYS A 43 -22.21 6.93 -22.10
C LYS A 43 -21.48 7.95 -22.97
N ILE A 44 -20.27 8.35 -22.60
CA ILE A 44 -19.47 9.34 -23.35
C ILE A 44 -18.18 8.68 -23.87
N SER A 45 -17.30 8.23 -22.97
CA SER A 45 -15.98 7.71 -23.36
C SER A 45 -16.08 6.39 -24.13
N ALA A 46 -16.91 5.43 -23.67
CA ALA A 46 -17.01 4.13 -24.32
C ALA A 46 -17.53 4.19 -25.77
N PRO A 47 -18.67 4.86 -26.07
CA PRO A 47 -19.15 5.00 -27.45
C PRO A 47 -18.15 5.72 -28.36
N MET A 48 -17.40 6.68 -27.82
CA MET A 48 -16.37 7.40 -28.58
C MET A 48 -15.14 6.54 -28.92
N THR A 49 -14.85 5.51 -28.13
CA THR A 49 -13.61 4.73 -28.24
C THR A 49 -13.81 3.35 -28.88
N GLN A 50 -14.97 2.72 -28.68
CA GLN A 50 -15.18 1.30 -28.96
C GLN A 50 -14.95 0.91 -30.42
N ASP A 51 -15.46 1.70 -31.38
CA ASP A 51 -15.32 1.39 -32.81
C ASP A 51 -13.86 1.49 -33.25
N LEU A 52 -13.14 2.45 -32.65
CA LEU A 52 -11.71 2.62 -32.88
C LEU A 52 -10.90 1.46 -32.31
N MET A 53 -11.27 0.96 -31.12
CA MET A 53 -10.64 -0.23 -30.54
C MET A 53 -10.84 -1.46 -31.43
N VAL A 54 -12.05 -1.67 -31.96
CA VAL A 54 -12.35 -2.77 -32.89
C VAL A 54 -11.50 -2.66 -34.16
N LYS A 55 -11.41 -1.45 -34.75
CA LYS A 55 -10.62 -1.18 -35.96
C LYS A 55 -9.15 -1.62 -35.80
N TYR A 56 -8.58 -1.47 -34.61
CA TYR A 56 -7.19 -1.81 -34.34
C TYR A 56 -7.00 -3.21 -33.74
N GLY A 57 -8.02 -4.08 -33.76
CA GLY A 57 -7.85 -5.47 -33.34
C GLY A 57 -7.87 -5.71 -31.83
N ILE A 58 -8.36 -4.75 -31.05
CA ILE A 58 -8.69 -4.98 -29.64
C ILE A 58 -9.85 -5.98 -29.59
N VAL A 59 -9.63 -7.11 -28.90
CA VAL A 59 -10.58 -8.23 -28.90
C VAL A 59 -11.61 -8.13 -27.78
N ARG A 60 -11.28 -7.46 -26.67
CA ARG A 60 -12.19 -7.25 -25.55
C ARG A 60 -11.82 -5.98 -24.80
N TRP A 61 -12.81 -5.20 -24.42
CA TRP A 61 -12.65 -4.10 -23.48
C TRP A 61 -13.76 -4.13 -22.45
N THR A 62 -13.38 -4.17 -21.17
CA THR A 62 -14.31 -4.19 -20.04
C THR A 62 -13.99 -3.09 -19.05
N GLN A 63 -15.03 -2.61 -18.38
CA GLN A 63 -14.95 -1.67 -17.28
C GLN A 63 -15.68 -2.25 -16.07
N VAL A 64 -14.97 -2.44 -14.96
CA VAL A 64 -15.52 -2.92 -13.69
C VAL A 64 -15.63 -1.73 -12.75
N HIS A 65 -16.86 -1.31 -12.43
CA HIS A 65 -17.11 -0.17 -11.57
C HIS A 65 -17.28 -0.61 -10.10
N ASN A 66 -16.36 -0.18 -9.25
CA ASN A 66 -16.29 -0.58 -7.84
C ASN A 66 -16.98 0.45 -6.95
N GLN A 67 -18.30 0.54 -7.09
CA GLN A 67 -19.15 1.43 -6.30
C GLN A 67 -19.06 1.10 -4.80
N SER A 68 -19.44 2.06 -3.96
CA SER A 68 -19.46 1.86 -2.51
C SER A 68 -20.34 0.66 -2.10
N SER A 69 -21.46 0.46 -2.79
CA SER A 69 -22.37 -0.67 -2.55
C SER A 69 -21.77 -2.02 -2.94
N THR A 70 -21.12 -2.13 -4.09
CA THR A 70 -20.50 -3.40 -4.53
C THR A 70 -19.23 -3.71 -3.75
N ARG A 71 -18.46 -2.69 -3.35
CA ARG A 71 -17.29 -2.84 -2.49
C ARG A 71 -17.66 -3.33 -1.09
N ALA A 72 -18.82 -2.94 -0.56
CA ALA A 72 -19.30 -3.43 0.73
C ALA A 72 -19.53 -4.95 0.75
N LEU A 73 -19.88 -5.56 -0.40
CA LEU A 73 -20.05 -7.01 -0.53
C LEU A 73 -18.75 -7.79 -0.31
N MET A 74 -17.57 -7.14 -0.37
CA MET A 74 -16.31 -7.80 -0.02
C MET A 74 -16.32 -8.33 1.41
N SER A 75 -17.07 -7.71 2.32
CA SER A 75 -17.19 -8.19 3.71
C SER A 75 -17.82 -9.58 3.82
N GLU A 76 -18.58 -10.02 2.82
CA GLU A 76 -19.26 -11.32 2.80
C GLU A 76 -18.34 -12.46 2.33
N ILE A 77 -17.26 -12.14 1.60
CA ILE A 77 -16.42 -13.12 0.90
C ILE A 77 -14.92 -13.02 1.22
N VAL A 78 -14.51 -12.03 2.01
CA VAL A 78 -13.08 -11.81 2.29
C VAL A 78 -12.54 -12.82 3.28
N ASP A 79 -11.47 -13.51 2.90
CA ASP A 79 -10.72 -14.35 3.81
C ASP A 79 -9.95 -13.48 4.83
N PRO A 80 -9.76 -13.94 6.09
CA PRO A 80 -8.98 -13.21 7.10
C PRO A 80 -7.54 -12.86 6.69
N GLN A 81 -7.00 -13.53 5.66
CA GLN A 81 -5.68 -13.27 5.11
C GLN A 81 -5.66 -12.19 4.00
N MET A 82 -6.82 -11.80 3.47
CA MET A 82 -6.99 -10.89 2.32
C MET A 82 -7.75 -9.60 2.68
N VAL A 83 -7.50 -9.06 3.88
CA VAL A 83 -8.31 -7.99 4.49
C VAL A 83 -8.23 -6.64 3.75
N ASN A 84 -7.17 -6.42 2.97
CA ASN A 84 -6.93 -5.14 2.29
C ASN A 84 -7.77 -5.03 1.01
N THR A 85 -8.96 -4.45 1.14
CA THR A 85 -9.81 -4.14 -0.02
C THR A 85 -9.23 -2.97 -0.81
N ALA A 86 -8.99 -3.19 -2.10
CA ALA A 86 -8.50 -2.15 -2.99
C ALA A 86 -9.54 -1.03 -3.15
N ASP A 87 -9.08 0.22 -3.21
CA ASP A 87 -9.96 1.38 -3.14
C ASP A 87 -10.22 2.08 -4.48
N PHE A 88 -9.78 1.46 -5.59
CA PHE A 88 -9.99 1.94 -6.96
C PHE A 88 -11.47 2.04 -7.30
N ASP A 89 -11.88 3.11 -7.99
CA ASP A 89 -13.27 3.31 -8.43
C ASP A 89 -13.61 2.49 -9.69
N CYS A 90 -12.61 2.21 -10.55
CA CYS A 90 -12.81 1.40 -11.75
C CYS A 90 -11.57 0.60 -12.15
N PHE A 91 -11.79 -0.61 -12.68
CA PHE A 91 -10.79 -1.35 -13.45
C PHE A 91 -11.17 -1.35 -14.91
N SER A 92 -10.32 -0.80 -15.79
CA SER A 92 -10.52 -0.89 -17.24
C SER A 92 -9.52 -1.89 -17.82
N GLN A 93 -10.01 -2.95 -18.43
CA GLN A 93 -9.20 -4.04 -18.98
C GLN A 93 -9.35 -4.10 -20.50
N VAL A 94 -8.25 -3.90 -21.22
CA VAL A 94 -8.19 -3.92 -22.69
C VAL A 94 -7.37 -5.12 -23.12
N VAL A 95 -7.96 -6.00 -23.93
CA VAL A 95 -7.36 -7.26 -24.37
C VAL A 95 -7.02 -7.19 -25.85
N PHE A 96 -5.81 -7.58 -26.22
CA PHE A 96 -5.32 -7.54 -27.59
C PHE A 96 -4.25 -8.61 -27.84
N LYS A 97 -3.97 -8.89 -29.12
CA LYS A 97 -3.02 -9.93 -29.53
C LYS A 97 -1.59 -9.41 -29.53
N ASP A 98 -1.39 -8.21 -30.07
CA ASP A 98 -0.08 -7.60 -30.23
C ASP A 98 -0.05 -6.21 -29.59
N ILE A 99 1.06 -5.85 -28.96
CA ILE A 99 1.27 -4.50 -28.44
C ILE A 99 1.27 -3.44 -29.55
N GLU A 100 1.63 -3.81 -30.78
CA GLU A 100 1.59 -2.90 -31.93
C GLU A 100 0.18 -2.47 -32.31
N ASP A 101 -0.82 -3.31 -32.10
CA ASP A 101 -2.24 -2.97 -32.27
C ASP A 101 -2.61 -1.78 -31.37
N TYR A 102 -2.25 -1.88 -30.09
CA TYR A 102 -2.52 -0.85 -29.10
C TYR A 102 -1.69 0.43 -29.32
N LYS A 103 -0.44 0.31 -29.79
CA LYS A 103 0.39 1.46 -30.19
C LYS A 103 -0.20 2.19 -31.38
N SER A 104 -0.70 1.45 -32.38
CA SER A 104 -1.32 2.01 -33.59
C SER A 104 -2.62 2.72 -33.26
N PHE A 105 -3.44 2.13 -32.39
CA PHE A 105 -4.63 2.75 -31.82
C PHE A 105 -4.33 4.13 -31.20
N LYS A 106 -3.28 4.25 -30.37
CA LYS A 106 -2.90 5.53 -29.74
C LYS A 106 -2.38 6.58 -30.72
N LYS A 107 -1.90 6.17 -31.91
CA LYS A 107 -1.39 7.08 -32.94
C LYS A 107 -2.49 7.64 -33.83
N ASP A 108 -3.70 7.05 -33.82
CA ASP A 108 -4.81 7.46 -34.70
C ASP A 108 -5.17 8.95 -34.51
N PRO A 109 -5.36 9.72 -35.60
CA PRO A 109 -5.73 11.14 -35.52
C PRO A 109 -7.04 11.39 -34.76
N TYR A 110 -8.02 10.49 -34.88
CA TYR A 110 -9.28 10.58 -34.14
C TYR A 110 -9.04 10.44 -32.64
N TYR A 111 -8.16 9.50 -32.24
CA TYR A 111 -7.74 9.35 -30.85
C TYR A 111 -7.12 10.65 -30.33
N LYS A 112 -6.15 11.21 -31.05
CA LYS A 112 -5.49 12.46 -30.63
C LYS A 112 -6.41 13.66 -30.54
N LYS A 113 -7.47 13.71 -31.36
CA LYS A 113 -8.39 14.84 -31.41
C LYS A 113 -9.52 14.75 -30.39
N HIS A 114 -10.09 13.57 -30.17
CA HIS A 114 -11.32 13.42 -29.39
C HIS A 114 -11.12 12.67 -28.07
N LEU A 115 -10.14 11.77 -27.98
CA LEU A 115 -9.94 10.88 -26.83
C LEU A 115 -8.76 11.32 -25.96
N TYR A 116 -7.75 11.92 -26.57
CA TYR A 116 -6.59 12.45 -25.87
C TYR A 116 -7.01 13.63 -25.00
N GLY A 117 -7.02 13.41 -23.68
CA GLY A 117 -7.40 14.40 -22.68
C GLY A 117 -8.76 14.18 -22.03
N ASP A 118 -9.60 13.27 -22.55
CA ASP A 118 -10.94 13.00 -21.98
C ASP A 118 -10.87 12.59 -20.50
N HIS A 119 -9.84 11.83 -20.13
CA HIS A 119 -9.54 11.40 -18.77
C HIS A 119 -9.42 12.56 -17.76
N VAL A 120 -9.12 13.79 -18.17
CA VAL A 120 -9.08 14.97 -17.28
C VAL A 120 -10.48 15.40 -16.81
N HIS A 121 -11.52 15.05 -17.55
CA HIS A 121 -12.89 15.40 -17.21
C HIS A 121 -13.45 14.54 -16.07
N PHE A 122 -13.11 13.25 -16.06
CA PHE A 122 -13.73 12.27 -15.14
C PHE A 122 -12.76 11.59 -14.17
N ALA A 123 -11.46 11.50 -14.49
CA ALA A 123 -10.49 10.77 -13.67
C ALA A 123 -9.57 11.69 -12.85
N ASP A 124 -9.15 11.20 -11.68
CA ASP A 124 -8.00 11.76 -10.97
C ASP A 124 -6.72 11.26 -11.64
N THR A 125 -6.13 12.09 -12.50
CA THR A 125 -4.96 11.74 -13.30
C THR A 125 -3.66 11.65 -12.50
N GLN A 126 -3.64 12.19 -11.28
CA GLN A 126 -2.50 12.08 -10.38
C GLN A 126 -2.51 10.73 -9.65
N ARG A 127 -3.70 10.25 -9.28
CA ARG A 127 -3.87 8.99 -8.56
C ARG A 127 -4.01 7.78 -9.48
N SER A 128 -4.55 7.96 -10.68
CA SER A 128 -4.83 6.90 -11.68
C SER A 128 -3.60 6.55 -12.55
N GLN A 129 -2.40 6.60 -11.98
CA GLN A 129 -1.14 6.34 -12.69
C GLN A 129 -0.74 4.85 -12.68
N ARG A 130 -1.56 3.99 -12.08
CA ARG A 130 -1.26 2.56 -11.96
C ARG A 130 -1.87 1.80 -13.12
N MET A 131 -0.99 1.30 -13.99
CA MET A 131 -1.34 0.46 -15.13
C MET A 131 -0.40 -0.75 -15.14
N THR A 132 -0.92 -1.90 -15.54
CA THR A 132 -0.11 -3.12 -15.72
C THR A 132 -0.53 -3.83 -17.00
N ILE A 133 0.38 -4.57 -17.59
CA ILE A 133 0.12 -5.43 -18.75
C ILE A 133 0.61 -6.84 -18.44
N GLY A 134 -0.18 -7.86 -18.78
CA GLY A 134 0.17 -9.26 -18.57
C GLY A 134 -0.63 -10.19 -19.46
N TRP A 135 -0.31 -11.48 -19.40
CA TRP A 135 -1.02 -12.53 -20.14
C TRP A 135 -2.36 -12.87 -19.47
N ILE A 136 -3.38 -13.15 -20.28
CA ILE A 136 -4.65 -13.69 -19.78
C ILE A 136 -4.64 -15.20 -19.91
N GLU A 137 -4.88 -15.87 -18.79
CA GLU A 137 -5.31 -17.27 -18.76
C GLU A 137 -6.81 -17.29 -18.43
N GLN A 138 -7.61 -17.88 -19.31
CA GLN A 138 -9.06 -18.00 -19.11
C GLN A 138 -9.41 -19.47 -18.87
N PHE A 139 -9.97 -19.75 -17.69
CA PHE A 139 -10.37 -21.10 -17.29
C PHE A 139 -11.88 -21.32 -17.40
N ILE A 140 -12.67 -20.25 -17.33
CA ILE A 140 -14.13 -20.28 -17.39
C ILE A 140 -14.63 -19.16 -18.29
N ASP A 141 -15.55 -19.48 -19.20
CA ASP A 141 -16.26 -18.53 -20.05
C ASP A 141 -17.74 -18.92 -20.14
N GLU A 142 -18.64 -17.96 -19.94
CA GLU A 142 -20.10 -18.20 -19.91
C GLU A 142 -20.55 -19.38 -19.01
N GLY A 143 -19.85 -19.59 -17.90
CA GLY A 143 -20.12 -20.68 -16.95
C GLY A 143 -19.65 -22.07 -17.41
N LYS A 144 -18.90 -22.16 -18.51
CA LYS A 144 -18.31 -23.40 -19.04
C LYS A 144 -16.79 -23.39 -18.84
N ILE A 145 -16.22 -24.56 -18.59
CA ILE A 145 -14.77 -24.74 -18.53
C ILE A 145 -14.20 -24.57 -19.94
N VAL A 146 -13.19 -23.71 -20.08
CA VAL A 146 -12.49 -23.46 -21.35
C VAL A 146 -10.98 -23.58 -21.15
N ASP A 147 -10.27 -23.87 -22.23
CA ASP A 147 -8.81 -23.91 -22.27
C ASP A 147 -8.29 -22.66 -23.02
N GLY A 148 -8.32 -21.53 -22.32
CA GLY A 148 -7.91 -20.23 -22.86
C GLY A 148 -9.02 -19.49 -23.62
N PHE A 149 -8.62 -18.38 -24.27
CA PHE A 149 -9.54 -17.52 -25.01
C PHE A 149 -9.95 -18.20 -26.33
N PRO A 150 -11.22 -18.14 -26.77
CA PRO A 150 -11.63 -18.69 -28.05
C PRO A 150 -10.77 -18.09 -29.16
N GLN A 151 -9.90 -18.89 -29.78
CA GLN A 151 -9.17 -18.42 -30.95
C GLN A 151 -10.20 -18.23 -32.06
N THR A 152 -10.38 -16.98 -32.49
CA THR A 152 -11.13 -16.70 -33.71
C THR A 152 -10.37 -17.40 -34.82
N VAL A 153 -10.84 -18.58 -35.22
CA VAL A 153 -10.39 -19.24 -36.44
C VAL A 153 -10.74 -18.26 -37.54
N GLN A 154 -9.76 -17.48 -38.00
CA GLN A 154 -9.87 -16.88 -39.31
C GLN A 154 -9.94 -18.06 -40.26
N LYS A 155 -11.18 -18.41 -40.64
CA LYS A 155 -11.45 -19.34 -41.71
C LYS A 155 -10.82 -18.68 -42.93
N LYS A 156 -9.56 -19.04 -43.21
CA LYS A 156 -8.84 -18.62 -44.40
C LYS A 156 -9.79 -19.01 -45.52
N ARG A 157 -10.45 -18.03 -46.14
CA ARG A 157 -11.22 -18.24 -47.36
C ARG A 157 -10.18 -18.70 -48.37
N ARG A 158 -9.98 -20.01 -48.43
CA ARG A 158 -9.34 -20.66 -49.56
C ARG A 158 -10.40 -20.54 -50.64
N CYS A 159 -10.26 -19.53 -51.49
CA CYS A 159 -10.85 -19.61 -52.81
C CYS A 159 -10.26 -20.87 -53.45
N SER A 160 -11.01 -21.95 -53.39
CA SER A 160 -10.91 -23.03 -54.37
C SER A 160 -12.17 -22.90 -55.21
N GLU A 161 -11.97 -22.40 -56.43
CA GLU A 161 -12.85 -22.73 -57.55
C GLU A 161 -13.06 -24.24 -57.55
N ASN A 162 -14.28 -24.69 -57.29
CA ASN A 162 -15.04 -25.50 -58.22
C ASN A 162 -16.36 -25.97 -57.60
N SER A 163 -17.42 -25.64 -58.35
CA SER A 163 -18.53 -26.50 -58.71
C SER A 163 -19.66 -26.78 -57.71
N VAL A 164 -20.85 -26.45 -58.23
CA VAL A 164 -22.18 -27.06 -58.07
C VAL A 164 -23.10 -26.46 -57.01
N HIS A 165 -24.18 -25.89 -57.56
CA HIS A 165 -25.45 -25.55 -56.94
C HIS A 165 -25.93 -26.61 -55.95
N GLU A 166 -26.34 -26.18 -54.76
CA GLU A 166 -27.59 -26.63 -54.13
C GLU A 166 -27.92 -25.74 -52.92
N ASN A 167 -29.17 -25.26 -52.88
CA ASN A 167 -29.74 -24.49 -51.77
C ASN A 167 -29.91 -25.37 -50.52
N PRO A 168 -29.90 -24.78 -49.31
CA PRO A 168 -30.66 -25.35 -48.20
C PRO A 168 -31.81 -24.42 -47.78
N GLU A 169 -32.96 -25.05 -47.58
CA GLU A 169 -34.18 -24.55 -46.91
C GLU A 169 -33.91 -24.07 -45.46
N PRO A 170 -34.85 -23.30 -44.86
CA PRO A 170 -34.61 -22.59 -43.61
C PRO A 170 -34.71 -23.51 -42.37
N ALA A 171 -33.87 -23.24 -41.37
CA ALA A 171 -33.90 -23.92 -40.09
C ALA A 171 -35.10 -23.49 -39.23
N GLU A 172 -35.73 -24.49 -38.63
CA GLU A 172 -36.89 -24.46 -37.75
C GLU A 172 -36.66 -23.69 -36.44
N ASP A 173 -37.78 -23.22 -35.90
CA ASP A 173 -37.97 -22.40 -34.71
C ASP A 173 -38.49 -23.25 -33.55
N CYS A 174 -37.89 -23.20 -32.34
CA CYS A 174 -38.51 -23.44 -31.01
C CYS A 174 -37.48 -23.66 -29.87
N PRO A 175 -37.85 -23.51 -28.57
CA PRO A 175 -38.60 -22.40 -27.95
C PRO A 175 -37.96 -21.91 -26.62
N LEU A 176 -38.34 -20.70 -26.21
CA LEU A 176 -38.11 -20.14 -24.87
C LEU A 176 -38.88 -20.92 -23.81
N GLU A 177 -38.19 -21.55 -22.86
CA GLU A 177 -38.82 -22.17 -21.67
C GLU A 177 -38.72 -21.27 -20.42
N SER A 178 -39.86 -21.15 -19.77
CA SER A 178 -40.32 -20.07 -18.88
C SER A 178 -39.70 -19.96 -17.47
N GLU A 179 -39.70 -18.73 -16.95
CA GLU A 179 -39.29 -18.26 -15.62
C GLU A 179 -40.07 -18.84 -14.40
N SER A 180 -40.92 -19.84 -14.59
CA SER A 180 -41.84 -20.31 -13.54
C SER A 180 -41.28 -21.41 -12.62
N LYS A 181 -40.13 -22.02 -12.95
CA LYS A 181 -39.48 -23.06 -12.10
C LYS A 181 -38.43 -22.51 -11.12
N ARG A 182 -38.04 -21.23 -11.22
CA ARG A 182 -36.97 -20.66 -10.38
C ARG A 182 -37.44 -20.09 -9.03
N ARG A 183 -38.76 -19.98 -8.81
CA ARG A 183 -39.36 -19.39 -7.60
C ARG A 183 -39.73 -20.40 -6.49
N ARG A 184 -39.52 -21.70 -6.68
CA ARG A 184 -39.97 -22.72 -5.71
C ARG A 184 -38.85 -23.35 -4.85
N ALA A 185 -37.65 -22.76 -4.86
CA ALA A 185 -36.49 -23.27 -4.12
C ALA A 185 -35.91 -22.29 -3.07
N SER A 186 -36.50 -21.10 -2.88
CA SER A 186 -35.97 -20.10 -1.92
C SER A 186 -36.81 -19.91 -0.65
N GLU A 187 -37.87 -20.69 -0.44
CA GLU A 187 -38.76 -20.54 0.74
C GLU A 187 -38.46 -21.53 1.88
N ASP A 188 -37.61 -22.54 1.67
CA ASP A 188 -37.38 -23.60 2.68
C ASP A 188 -36.10 -23.45 3.53
N TYR A 189 -35.36 -22.34 3.41
CA TYR A 189 -34.12 -22.12 4.20
C TYR A 189 -34.24 -21.04 5.29
N ALA A 190 -35.45 -20.50 5.53
CA ALA A 190 -35.70 -19.42 6.48
C ALA A 190 -36.11 -19.90 7.89
N SER A 191 -35.91 -21.17 8.22
CA SER A 191 -36.24 -21.70 9.54
C SER A 191 -35.17 -22.66 10.03
N PHE A 192 -34.00 -22.15 10.39
CA PHE A 192 -33.20 -22.77 11.44
C PHE A 192 -32.23 -21.74 12.05
N VAL A 193 -32.35 -21.54 13.37
CA VAL A 193 -31.39 -20.91 14.29
C VAL A 193 -31.50 -19.39 14.52
N PHE A 194 -32.50 -19.00 15.32
CA PHE A 194 -32.31 -18.01 16.39
C PHE A 194 -31.86 -18.74 17.67
N GLN A 195 -30.69 -18.42 18.24
CA GLN A 195 -30.49 -18.43 19.70
C GLN A 195 -29.20 -17.69 20.13
N PHE A 196 -29.37 -16.68 20.99
CA PHE A 196 -28.38 -15.84 21.69
C PHE A 196 -27.56 -16.64 22.75
N PRO A 197 -26.40 -16.18 23.31
CA PRO A 197 -26.27 -14.88 23.99
C PRO A 197 -24.93 -14.10 23.97
N SER A 198 -25.13 -12.81 24.23
CA SER A 198 -24.20 -11.73 24.53
C SER A 198 -23.28 -11.99 25.73
N ILE A 199 -21.96 -12.01 25.54
CA ILE A 199 -20.96 -11.93 26.61
C ILE A 199 -19.81 -11.03 26.13
N LEU A 200 -19.28 -10.20 27.06
CA LEU A 200 -18.15 -9.24 26.95
C LEU A 200 -18.48 -7.77 26.69
N ARG A 201 -19.36 -7.19 27.54
CA ARG A 201 -19.12 -5.84 28.10
C ARG A 201 -18.60 -6.01 29.52
N HIS A 202 -17.30 -5.89 29.75
CA HIS A 202 -16.75 -5.61 31.09
C HIS A 202 -15.63 -4.57 30.93
N GLY A 203 -15.99 -3.30 31.07
CA GLY A 203 -15.06 -2.21 31.34
C GLY A 203 -14.66 -2.27 32.82
N VAL A 204 -13.37 -2.26 33.11
CA VAL A 204 -12.84 -2.22 34.47
C VAL A 204 -13.07 -0.81 35.04
N GLN A 205 -14.04 -0.71 35.92
CA GLN A 205 -14.35 0.50 36.68
C GLN A 205 -13.66 0.39 38.04
N THR A 206 -12.53 1.07 38.23
CA THR A 206 -11.88 1.17 39.53
C THR A 206 -12.70 2.10 40.43
N ARG A 207 -13.31 1.53 41.47
CA ARG A 207 -14.11 2.24 42.48
C ARG A 207 -13.16 2.85 43.52
N CYS A 208 -13.06 4.18 43.58
CA CYS A 208 -12.51 4.86 44.75
C CYS A 208 -13.54 4.83 45.88
N SER A 209 -13.16 4.27 47.03
CA SER A 209 -13.95 4.33 48.27
C SER A 209 -13.56 5.58 49.06
N CYS A 210 -14.36 6.64 48.98
CA CYS A 210 -14.26 7.79 49.89
C CYS A 210 -15.41 7.76 50.90
N ARG A 211 -15.08 7.73 52.19
CA ARG A 211 -16.02 7.66 53.31
C ARG A 211 -16.11 9.04 54.00
N SER A 212 -16.78 9.99 53.36
CA SER A 212 -17.32 11.24 53.96
C SER A 212 -17.81 12.15 52.82
N LYS A 213 -18.96 12.82 53.00
CA LYS A 213 -19.67 13.59 51.97
C LYS A 213 -19.23 15.05 51.81
N ASP A 214 -18.26 15.55 52.58
CA ASP A 214 -18.02 17.00 52.66
C ASP A 214 -16.76 17.52 51.92
N HIS A 215 -16.24 16.82 50.91
CA HIS A 215 -15.05 17.28 50.16
C HIS A 215 -15.08 17.03 48.63
N CYS A 216 -16.27 16.98 48.03
CA CYS A 216 -16.42 16.53 46.64
C CYS A 216 -16.45 17.63 45.56
N SER A 217 -15.85 18.81 45.81
CA SER A 217 -15.69 19.87 44.78
C SER A 217 -14.28 19.99 44.21
N ASP A 218 -13.24 19.44 44.85
CA ASP A 218 -11.84 19.60 44.40
C ASP A 218 -11.29 18.46 43.52
N CYS A 219 -12.04 17.36 43.34
CA CYS A 219 -11.54 16.20 42.58
C CYS A 219 -11.60 16.33 41.05
N ARG A 220 -12.24 17.38 40.48
CA ARG A 220 -12.34 17.52 39.01
C ARG A 220 -11.26 18.37 38.36
N VAL A 221 -10.50 19.16 39.14
CA VAL A 221 -9.44 20.04 38.60
C VAL A 221 -8.04 19.45 38.80
N PHE A 222 -7.88 18.46 39.68
CA PHE A 222 -6.58 17.87 39.98
C PHE A 222 -6.06 16.84 38.95
N SER A 223 -6.91 16.39 38.02
CA SER A 223 -6.59 15.25 37.14
C SER A 223 -5.82 15.61 35.86
N ILE A 224 -5.58 16.88 35.55
CA ILE A 224 -4.91 17.28 34.28
C ILE A 224 -3.51 17.87 34.49
N ARG A 225 -3.14 18.32 35.70
CA ARG A 225 -1.81 18.94 35.95
C ARG A 225 -0.76 18.06 36.64
N TYR A 226 -1.12 16.89 37.17
CA TYR A 226 -0.18 16.04 37.93
C TYR A 226 0.25 14.73 37.24
N ALA A 227 -0.26 14.43 36.04
CA ALA A 227 0.19 13.24 35.28
C ALA A 227 1.64 13.36 34.73
N MET A 228 2.28 14.53 34.82
CA MET A 228 3.67 14.73 34.36
C MET A 228 4.75 14.55 35.42
N VAL A 229 4.42 14.27 36.69
CA VAL A 229 5.43 14.09 37.75
C VAL A 229 5.00 12.93 38.66
N LEU A 230 5.22 11.69 38.22
CA LEU A 230 4.97 10.50 39.04
C LEU A 230 6.23 10.10 39.82
N PRO A 231 6.16 9.61 41.09
CA PRO A 231 7.34 9.48 41.95
C PRO A 231 8.01 8.09 41.92
N ASN A 232 7.57 7.16 41.07
CA ASN A 232 8.02 5.76 41.14
C ASN A 232 9.19 5.47 40.18
N LEU A 233 10.40 5.34 40.75
CA LEU A 233 11.66 5.02 40.05
C LEU A 233 11.57 3.73 39.20
N THR A 234 10.75 2.77 39.62
CA THR A 234 10.47 1.51 38.90
C THR A 234 9.68 1.71 37.60
N TYR A 235 8.84 2.74 37.51
CA TYR A 235 8.08 3.06 36.31
C TYR A 235 8.96 3.79 35.27
N TYR A 236 9.85 4.67 35.75
CA TYR A 236 10.84 5.32 34.90
C TYR A 236 11.78 4.32 34.23
N ASN A 237 12.29 3.32 34.96
CA ASN A 237 13.15 2.28 34.38
C ASN A 237 12.44 1.48 33.28
N LYS A 238 11.13 1.19 33.40
CA LYS A 238 10.37 0.49 32.34
C LYS A 238 10.21 1.35 31.08
N VAL A 239 9.94 2.65 31.23
CA VAL A 239 9.84 3.60 30.10
C VAL A 239 11.21 3.85 29.45
N LEU A 240 12.27 3.91 30.26
CA LEU A 240 13.66 4.07 29.81
C LEU A 240 14.16 2.87 29.01
N ILE A 241 13.85 1.65 29.46
CA ILE A 241 14.28 0.39 28.79
C ILE A 241 13.44 0.11 27.54
N CYS A 242 12.18 0.56 27.50
CA CYS A 242 11.32 0.41 26.31
C CYS A 242 11.81 1.24 25.11
N SER A 243 12.47 2.38 25.39
CA SER A 243 12.93 3.32 24.35
C SER A 243 14.01 2.75 23.41
N PRO A 244 15.10 2.11 23.89
CA PRO A 244 16.07 1.42 23.04
C PRO A 244 15.49 0.28 22.19
N GLY A 245 14.49 -0.43 22.71
CA GLY A 245 13.82 -1.51 21.97
C GLY A 245 13.11 -1.00 20.72
N CYS A 246 12.39 0.12 20.85
CA CYS A 246 11.77 0.82 19.71
C CYS A 246 12.79 1.39 18.71
N MET A 247 14.00 1.74 19.16
CA MET A 247 15.07 2.18 18.25
C MET A 247 15.63 0.98 17.48
N MET A 248 15.93 -0.13 18.16
CA MET A 248 16.51 -1.31 17.56
C MET A 248 15.58 -1.98 16.53
N SER A 249 14.26 -1.90 16.72
CA SER A 249 13.29 -2.49 15.80
C SER A 249 13.38 -1.96 14.37
N ILE A 250 13.88 -0.73 14.17
CA ILE A 250 14.11 -0.17 12.82
C ILE A 250 15.15 -1.02 12.08
N SER A 251 16.31 -1.25 12.70
CA SER A 251 17.39 -2.01 12.09
C SER A 251 17.12 -3.53 12.06
N ALA A 252 16.44 -4.05 13.08
CA ALA A 252 16.19 -5.48 13.23
C ALA A 252 14.98 -6.01 12.45
N VAL A 253 13.98 -5.17 12.17
CA VAL A 253 12.72 -5.59 11.53
C VAL A 253 12.41 -4.75 10.30
N ALA A 254 12.34 -3.41 10.44
CA ALA A 254 11.88 -2.57 9.35
C ALA A 254 12.81 -2.61 8.12
N VAL A 255 14.13 -2.50 8.34
CA VAL A 255 15.09 -2.55 7.22
C VAL A 255 15.09 -3.90 6.49
N PRO A 256 15.17 -5.07 7.16
CA PRO A 256 15.02 -6.36 6.48
C PRO A 256 13.73 -6.46 5.67
N VAL A 257 12.59 -6.03 6.23
CA VAL A 257 11.32 -6.01 5.50
C VAL A 257 11.41 -5.16 4.24
N PHE A 258 11.98 -3.95 4.31
CA PHE A 258 12.13 -3.12 3.11
C PHE A 258 13.02 -3.78 2.06
N LEU A 259 14.12 -4.42 2.48
CA LEU A 259 15.03 -5.10 1.57
C LEU A 259 14.42 -6.34 0.93
N ASP A 260 13.51 -7.04 1.62
CA ASP A 260 12.87 -8.25 1.13
C ASP A 260 11.64 -7.95 0.26
N THR A 261 10.83 -6.97 0.65
CA THR A 261 9.52 -6.70 0.00
C THR A 261 9.59 -5.72 -1.16
N THR A 262 10.69 -4.96 -1.28
CA THR A 262 10.75 -3.82 -2.20
C THR A 262 11.81 -4.03 -3.29
N PRO A 263 11.43 -4.57 -4.46
CA PRO A 263 12.34 -4.77 -5.58
C PRO A 263 12.70 -3.46 -6.30
N GLU A 264 11.83 -2.45 -6.24
CA GLU A 264 12.01 -1.17 -6.93
C GLU A 264 12.89 -0.19 -6.11
N PRO A 265 13.98 0.36 -6.68
CA PRO A 265 14.89 1.23 -5.93
C PRO A 265 14.23 2.52 -5.42
N ALA A 266 13.36 3.13 -6.24
CA ALA A 266 12.69 4.38 -5.90
C ALA A 266 11.79 4.22 -4.66
N LEU A 267 11.04 3.11 -4.62
CA LEU A 267 10.18 2.78 -3.49
C LEU A 267 11.01 2.45 -2.23
N LEU A 268 12.14 1.74 -2.37
CA LEU A 268 13.04 1.42 -1.26
C LEU A 268 13.58 2.69 -0.60
N PHE A 269 14.09 3.64 -1.39
CA PHE A 269 14.59 4.90 -0.86
C PHE A 269 13.47 5.75 -0.24
N GLN A 270 12.27 5.72 -0.81
CA GLN A 270 11.12 6.42 -0.24
C GLN A 270 10.69 5.83 1.11
N GLN A 271 10.65 4.51 1.25
CA GLN A 271 10.34 3.84 2.52
C GLN A 271 11.41 4.13 3.58
N TRP A 272 12.69 4.06 3.20
CA TRP A 272 13.80 4.44 4.08
C TRP A 272 13.70 5.91 4.52
N ALA A 273 13.47 6.84 3.59
CA ALA A 273 13.39 8.28 3.88
C ALA A 273 12.22 8.62 4.81
N ARG A 274 11.07 7.94 4.65
CA ARG A 274 9.95 8.07 5.58
C ARG A 274 10.29 7.52 6.96
N THR A 275 10.97 6.39 7.04
CA THR A 275 11.44 5.81 8.30
C THR A 275 12.42 6.74 9.01
N TYR A 276 13.38 7.31 8.27
CA TYR A 276 14.28 8.34 8.78
C TYR A 276 13.49 9.56 9.26
N HIS A 277 12.47 10.01 8.51
CA HIS A 277 11.67 11.18 8.85
C HIS A 277 11.02 11.06 10.24
N TYR A 278 10.39 9.93 10.53
CA TYR A 278 9.82 9.71 11.86
C TYR A 278 10.90 9.47 12.93
N GLY A 279 11.93 8.70 12.58
CA GLY A 279 13.01 8.35 13.50
C GLY A 279 13.80 9.56 14.00
N HIS A 280 14.21 10.48 13.13
CA HIS A 280 15.01 11.64 13.53
C HIS A 280 14.23 12.68 14.34
N GLN A 281 12.88 12.71 14.25
CA GLN A 281 12.04 13.61 15.04
C GLN A 281 11.80 13.05 16.45
N ILE A 282 11.47 11.77 16.56
CA ILE A 282 11.02 11.16 17.81
C ILE A 282 12.21 10.73 18.67
N LEU A 283 13.19 10.03 18.07
CA LEU A 283 14.18 9.28 18.84
C LEU A 283 15.22 10.16 19.56
N PRO A 284 15.76 11.24 18.96
CA PRO A 284 16.65 12.16 19.67
C PRO A 284 15.97 12.87 20.85
N ALA A 285 14.68 13.22 20.71
CA ALA A 285 13.93 13.87 21.77
C ALA A 285 13.82 12.99 23.02
N ILE A 286 13.59 11.68 22.83
CA ILE A 286 13.53 10.70 23.92
C ILE A 286 14.89 10.59 24.63
N SER A 287 16.00 10.57 23.90
CA SER A 287 17.34 10.49 24.50
C SER A 287 17.75 11.75 25.23
N VAL A 288 17.36 12.93 24.73
CA VAL A 288 17.57 14.20 25.45
C VAL A 288 16.75 14.20 26.74
N ALA A 289 15.48 13.80 26.70
CA ALA A 289 14.64 13.69 27.90
C ALA A 289 15.25 12.71 28.93
N THR A 290 15.75 11.56 28.47
CA THR A 290 16.43 10.57 29.32
C THR A 290 17.72 11.12 29.93
N CYS A 291 18.51 11.83 29.14
CA CYS A 291 19.71 12.52 29.60
C CYS A 291 19.38 13.56 30.68
N SER A 292 18.33 14.37 30.48
CA SER A 292 17.87 15.35 31.47
C SER A 292 17.44 14.69 32.79
N LEU A 293 16.79 13.54 32.74
CA LEU A 293 16.44 12.76 33.93
C LEU A 293 17.68 12.28 34.69
N TYR A 294 18.67 11.71 33.98
CA TYR A 294 19.92 11.29 34.61
C TYR A 294 20.73 12.45 35.18
N ALA A 295 20.79 13.58 34.47
CA ALA A 295 21.42 14.79 34.95
C ALA A 295 20.74 15.31 36.23
N TYR A 296 19.41 15.31 36.27
CA TYR A 296 18.64 15.67 37.47
C TYR A 296 18.96 14.74 38.65
N LEU A 297 19.00 13.42 38.43
CA LEU A 297 19.36 12.45 39.48
C LEU A 297 20.81 12.65 39.97
N ALA A 298 21.75 12.94 39.06
CA ALA A 298 23.13 13.24 39.41
C ALA A 298 23.22 14.50 40.29
N MET A 299 22.54 15.58 39.92
CA MET A 299 22.50 16.82 40.71
C MET A 299 21.89 16.60 42.10
N LYS A 300 20.77 15.89 42.18
CA LYS A 300 20.10 15.59 43.45
C LYS A 300 20.97 14.74 44.39
N ARG A 301 21.67 13.72 43.85
CA ARG A 301 22.58 12.89 44.66
C ARG A 301 23.83 13.64 45.08
N ARG A 302 24.36 14.50 44.21
CA ARG A 302 25.49 15.39 44.55
C ARG A 302 25.13 16.34 45.70
N ALA A 303 23.94 16.95 45.66
CA ALA A 303 23.43 17.79 46.75
C ALA A 303 23.30 17.01 48.07
N ALA A 304 22.94 15.73 48.00
CA ALA A 304 22.86 14.83 49.15
C ALA A 304 24.20 14.18 49.54
N GLN A 305 25.34 14.61 48.97
CA GLN A 305 26.68 14.03 49.22
C GLN A 305 26.77 12.52 48.96
N LYS A 306 25.97 12.00 48.02
CA LYS A 306 26.00 10.60 47.59
C LYS A 306 26.77 10.44 46.28
N SER A 307 27.14 9.20 45.95
CA SER A 307 27.70 8.85 44.63
C SER A 307 26.76 9.33 43.52
N TRP A 308 27.28 10.20 42.64
CA TRP A 308 26.54 10.82 41.54
C TRP A 308 27.18 10.57 40.18
N LEU A 309 28.46 10.16 40.15
CA LEU A 309 29.24 9.94 38.94
C LEU A 309 28.61 8.89 38.00
N THR A 310 28.01 7.83 38.54
CA THR A 310 27.37 6.78 37.73
C THR A 310 26.17 7.32 36.93
N TYR A 311 25.37 8.22 37.51
CA TYR A 311 24.27 8.87 36.80
C TYR A 311 24.77 9.89 35.78
N ALA A 312 25.86 10.60 36.07
CA ALA A 312 26.49 11.49 35.10
C ALA A 312 27.04 10.71 33.90
N TYR A 313 27.67 9.55 34.14
CA TYR A 313 28.15 8.67 33.07
C TYR A 313 26.99 8.10 32.23
N ALA A 314 25.90 7.67 32.86
CA ALA A 314 24.69 7.23 32.17
C ALA A 314 24.10 8.33 31.25
N ALA A 315 24.07 9.58 31.70
CA ALA A 315 23.61 10.72 30.90
C ALA A 315 24.49 10.93 29.66
N ILE A 316 25.82 10.92 29.82
CA ILE A 316 26.78 11.11 28.73
C ILE A 316 26.66 10.00 27.69
N VAL A 317 26.65 8.73 28.13
CA VAL A 317 26.52 7.57 27.24
C VAL A 317 25.17 7.57 26.50
N THR A 318 24.11 8.08 27.12
CA THR A 318 22.80 8.19 26.45
C THR A 318 22.80 9.25 25.35
N VAL A 319 23.42 10.42 25.57
CA VAL A 319 23.37 11.52 24.60
C VAL A 319 24.40 11.39 23.47
N ILE A 320 25.44 10.56 23.64
CA ILE A 320 26.52 10.38 22.64
C ILE A 320 26.02 9.91 21.27
N MET A 321 24.83 9.32 21.19
CA MET A 321 24.21 8.98 19.90
C MET A 321 23.96 10.21 19.01
N VAL A 322 23.78 11.41 19.56
CA VAL A 322 23.53 12.64 18.80
C VAL A 322 24.77 13.03 17.98
N PRO A 323 25.95 13.26 18.58
CA PRO A 323 27.16 13.54 17.81
C PRO A 323 27.57 12.38 16.90
N PHE A 324 27.33 11.12 17.31
CA PHE A 324 27.54 9.96 16.42
C PHE A 324 26.70 10.08 15.15
N THR A 325 25.42 10.46 15.26
CA THR A 325 24.53 10.62 14.10
C THR A 325 25.10 11.66 13.13
N TRP A 326 25.54 12.80 13.66
CA TRP A 326 26.02 13.92 12.84
C TRP A 326 27.34 13.61 12.14
N ILE A 327 28.27 12.98 12.85
CA ILE A 327 29.62 12.71 12.33
C ILE A 327 29.62 11.49 11.41
N VAL A 328 28.93 10.41 11.80
CA VAL A 328 29.07 9.11 11.14
C VAL A 328 27.96 8.86 10.12
N MET A 329 26.72 9.23 10.43
CA MET A 329 25.56 8.84 9.61
C MET A 329 25.18 9.89 8.55
N VAL A 330 25.39 11.19 8.79
CA VAL A 330 24.99 12.27 7.87
C VAL A 330 25.50 12.08 6.44
N PRO A 331 26.77 11.69 6.18
CA PRO A 331 27.24 11.50 4.81
C PRO A 331 26.42 10.44 4.06
N THR A 332 26.09 9.33 4.72
CA THR A 332 25.26 8.26 4.15
C THR A 332 23.80 8.69 4.00
N ASN A 333 23.24 9.41 4.97
CA ASN A 333 21.89 9.96 4.87
C ASN A 333 21.73 10.88 3.66
N ASN A 334 22.69 11.79 3.47
CA ASN A 334 22.69 12.74 2.35
C ASN A 334 22.78 12.02 1.01
N LEU A 335 23.58 10.96 0.92
CA LEU A 335 23.67 10.14 -0.29
C LEU A 335 22.36 9.41 -0.59
N LEU A 336 21.71 8.80 0.43
CA LEU A 336 20.41 8.16 0.28
C LEU A 336 19.31 9.15 -0.14
N PHE A 337 19.32 10.39 0.37
CA PHE A 337 18.39 11.43 -0.06
C PHE A 337 18.63 11.89 -1.51
N ARG A 338 19.89 11.95 -1.96
CA ARG A 338 20.21 12.24 -3.37
C ARG A 338 19.71 11.14 -4.28
N LEU A 339 19.99 9.89 -3.95
CA LEU A 339 19.50 8.72 -4.71
C LEU A 339 17.97 8.68 -4.75
N MET A 340 17.30 9.03 -3.64
CA MET A 340 15.84 9.17 -3.63
C MET A 340 15.35 10.24 -4.62
N ALA A 341 16.01 11.41 -4.66
CA ALA A 341 15.64 12.49 -5.57
C ALA A 341 15.86 12.10 -7.05
N GLU A 342 17.00 11.46 -7.36
CA GLU A 342 17.35 10.98 -8.70
C GLU A 342 16.42 9.85 -9.17
N SER A 343 16.04 8.93 -8.27
CA SER A 343 15.15 7.82 -8.61
C SER A 343 13.74 8.25 -9.04
N LYS A 344 13.31 9.48 -8.67
CA LYS A 344 12.03 10.06 -9.09
C LYS A 344 12.06 10.62 -10.52
N THR A 345 13.24 10.99 -11.01
CA THR A 345 13.39 11.68 -12.30
C THR A 345 13.95 10.76 -13.38
N GLN A 346 14.76 9.77 -13.03
CA GLN A 346 15.38 8.83 -13.97
C GLN A 346 15.31 7.39 -13.42
N PRO A 347 14.19 6.67 -13.64
CA PRO A 347 13.99 5.32 -13.11
C PRO A 347 14.93 4.24 -13.69
N LEU A 348 15.76 4.58 -14.69
CA LEU A 348 16.53 3.60 -15.48
C LEU A 348 18.03 3.50 -15.11
N ILE A 349 18.59 4.46 -14.36
CA ILE A 349 20.07 4.58 -14.19
C ILE A 349 20.55 4.32 -12.76
N SER A 350 19.68 4.36 -11.75
CA SER A 350 20.11 4.13 -10.36
C SER A 350 20.44 2.66 -10.14
N SER A 351 21.72 2.31 -10.05
CA SER A 351 22.18 0.96 -9.75
C SER A 351 21.56 0.46 -8.45
N LEU A 352 20.53 -0.39 -8.58
CA LEU A 352 19.77 -0.99 -7.49
C LEU A 352 20.69 -1.63 -6.42
N GLN A 353 21.82 -2.17 -6.87
CA GLN A 353 22.81 -2.84 -6.03
C GLN A 353 23.55 -1.88 -5.10
N GLY A 354 24.02 -0.74 -5.61
CA GLY A 354 24.69 0.28 -4.76
C GLY A 354 23.73 0.94 -3.75
N GLY A 355 22.47 1.09 -4.13
CA GLY A 355 21.41 1.60 -3.24
C GLY A 355 21.10 0.68 -2.06
N ARG A 356 20.96 -0.62 -2.31
CA ARG A 356 20.69 -1.63 -1.27
C ARG A 356 21.84 -1.73 -0.27
N GLU A 357 23.07 -1.79 -0.75
CA GLU A 357 24.26 -1.83 0.12
C GLU A 357 24.32 -0.61 1.04
N LEU A 358 23.92 0.56 0.53
CA LEU A 358 23.91 1.78 1.31
C LEU A 358 22.84 1.77 2.42
N VAL A 359 21.67 1.18 2.16
CA VAL A 359 20.62 0.97 3.18
C VAL A 359 21.08 -0.05 4.24
N ILE A 360 21.77 -1.13 3.84
CA ILE A 360 22.35 -2.10 4.78
C ILE A 360 23.39 -1.43 5.67
N LYS A 361 24.33 -0.69 5.06
CA LYS A 361 25.36 0.06 5.79
C LYS A 361 24.74 1.06 6.76
N TRP A 362 23.70 1.78 6.32
CA TRP A 362 22.93 2.66 7.18
C TRP A 362 22.31 1.94 8.37
N SER A 363 21.70 0.76 8.14
CA SER A 363 21.08 -0.06 9.19
C SER A 363 22.08 -0.47 10.26
N LEU A 364 23.29 -0.88 9.85
CA LEU A 364 24.36 -1.24 10.78
C LEU A 364 24.79 -0.05 11.65
N MET A 365 25.00 1.13 11.04
CA MET A 365 25.32 2.34 11.81
C MET A 365 24.18 2.75 12.76
N HIS A 366 22.93 2.60 12.31
CA HIS A 366 21.75 2.86 13.14
C HIS A 366 21.64 1.87 14.31
N ALA A 367 21.95 0.59 14.10
CA ALA A 367 21.96 -0.42 15.16
C ALA A 367 23.02 -0.09 16.21
N THR A 368 24.25 0.21 15.78
CA THR A 368 25.34 0.65 16.67
C THR A 368 24.91 1.86 17.51
N ARG A 369 24.29 2.85 16.88
CA ARG A 369 23.78 4.03 17.58
C ARG A 369 22.72 3.67 18.62
N SER A 370 21.85 2.72 18.32
CA SER A 370 20.75 2.31 19.22
C SER A 370 21.23 1.56 20.47
N LEU A 371 22.49 1.09 20.48
CA LEU A 371 23.10 0.47 21.66
C LEU A 371 23.49 1.49 22.73
N THR A 372 23.72 2.76 22.39
CA THR A 372 24.21 3.73 23.39
C THR A 372 23.16 4.10 24.44
N PRO A 373 21.87 4.33 24.11
CA PRO A 373 20.84 4.55 25.13
C PRO A 373 20.58 3.29 25.97
N LEU A 374 20.73 2.10 25.39
CA LEU A 374 20.64 0.83 26.12
C LEU A 374 21.77 0.70 27.15
N ALA A 375 23.01 0.99 26.76
CA ALA A 375 24.14 1.01 27.67
C ALA A 375 23.93 2.03 28.80
N GLY A 376 23.45 3.24 28.47
CA GLY A 376 23.08 4.26 29.45
C GLY A 376 22.02 3.76 30.45
N ALA A 377 20.99 3.05 29.96
CA ALA A 377 19.95 2.45 30.80
C ALA A 377 20.52 1.43 31.81
N ILE A 378 21.42 0.55 31.34
CA ILE A 378 22.07 -0.47 32.18
C ILE A 378 22.93 0.20 33.27
N ILE A 379 23.75 1.19 32.89
CA ILE A 379 24.59 1.96 33.84
C ILE A 379 23.72 2.70 34.87
N GLY A 380 22.60 3.30 34.44
CA GLY A 380 21.68 3.98 35.36
C GLY A 380 21.01 3.02 36.33
N ALA A 381 20.73 1.79 35.90
CA ALA A 381 20.14 0.75 36.75
C ALA A 381 21.12 0.26 37.83
N THR A 382 22.41 0.06 37.50
CA THR A 382 23.42 -0.33 38.51
C THR A 382 23.71 0.77 39.52
N ALA A 383 23.33 2.03 39.24
CA ALA A 383 23.42 3.12 40.19
C ALA A 383 22.27 3.13 41.24
N THR A 384 21.21 2.37 40.99
CA THR A 384 20.05 2.24 41.91
C THR A 384 20.17 1.11 42.92
N THR A 385 20.96 0.08 42.60
CA THR A 385 21.40 -0.97 43.52
C THR A 385 22.55 -0.46 44.38
#